data_AF-A0A485L9X3-F1
#
_entry.id   AF-A0A485L9X3-F1
#
_cell.length_a   1.000
_cell.length_b   1.000
_cell.length_c   1.000
_cell.angle_alpha   90.00
_cell.angle_beta   90.00
_cell.angle_gamma   90.00
#
_symmetry.space_group_name_H-M   'P 1'
#
loop_
_entity.id
_entity.type
_entity.pdbx_description
1 polymer ?
#
loop_
_entity_poly.entity_id
_entity_poly.type
_entity_poly.pdbx_seq_one_letter_code
_entity_poly.pdbx_strand_id
1 'polypeptide(L)'
;MVATVRKPAPAFTAQAVVNGEFEEISLSDFAGKYVVLFFYPLDFTFVCPTEIIAFSDRVAEFQKLDTVVLAASCDSKFSHLAWINQPRVEGGLGEMKIPVIADITKKIARNYGVLIEDGEDEGVPFRGLFIISPEGIVRHITINDLPVGRSVDEVLRLVQAFKYTDEHGEVCPAGWTPGAPTMVDDVVKSKAYFKSQN
;
A
#
# COMPACT_ATOMS: atom_id res chain seq x y z
N MET A 1 10.11 -4.60 15.72
CA MET A 1 10.55 -5.54 14.66
C MET A 1 10.10 -4.92 13.34
N VAL A 2 11.00 -4.82 12.36
CA VAL A 2 10.70 -4.16 11.08
C VAL A 2 9.81 -5.06 10.22
N ALA A 3 8.86 -4.48 9.48
CA ALA A 3 8.01 -5.21 8.54
C ALA A 3 8.86 -6.10 7.60
N THR A 4 8.50 -7.39 7.54
CA THR A 4 9.27 -8.40 6.80
C THR A 4 8.30 -9.32 6.07
N VAL A 5 8.55 -9.63 4.80
CA VAL A 5 7.72 -10.54 4.01
C VAL A 5 7.62 -11.92 4.68
N ARG A 6 6.43 -12.52 4.66
CA ARG A 6 6.04 -13.76 5.38
C ARG A 6 5.96 -13.65 6.90
N LYS A 7 6.08 -12.45 7.47
CA LYS A 7 5.85 -12.20 8.90
C LYS A 7 4.57 -11.38 9.11
N PRO A 8 3.97 -11.44 10.31
CA PRO A 8 2.89 -10.54 10.66
C PRO A 8 3.29 -9.07 10.44
N ALA A 9 2.41 -8.30 9.83
CA ALA A 9 2.58 -6.87 9.66
C ALA A 9 2.63 -6.19 11.05
N PRO A 10 3.53 -5.22 11.28
CA PRO A 10 3.58 -4.50 12.55
C PRO A 10 2.23 -3.83 12.83
N ALA A 11 1.66 -4.14 14.00
CA ALA A 11 0.40 -3.56 14.45
C ALA A 11 0.54 -2.04 14.64
N PHE A 12 -0.53 -1.32 14.34
CA PHE A 12 -0.67 0.10 14.64
C PHE A 12 -2.12 0.44 14.98
N THR A 13 -2.26 1.50 15.76
CA THR A 13 -3.49 2.25 16.00
C THR A 13 -3.12 3.72 15.88
N ALA A 14 -3.85 4.47 15.07
CA ALA A 14 -3.53 5.87 14.81
C ALA A 14 -4.76 6.67 14.39
N GLN A 15 -4.65 7.98 14.56
CA GLN A 15 -5.65 8.90 14.05
C GLN A 15 -5.49 9.02 12.53
N ALA A 16 -6.61 9.04 11.82
CA ALA A 16 -6.67 9.23 10.38
C ALA A 16 -7.75 10.25 10.01
N VAL A 17 -7.63 10.83 8.82
CA VAL A 17 -8.75 11.53 8.19
C VAL A 17 -9.50 10.54 7.31
N VAL A 18 -10.79 10.33 7.59
CA VAL A 18 -11.68 9.41 6.88
C VAL A 18 -12.92 10.20 6.50
N ASN A 19 -13.24 10.31 5.20
CA ASN A 19 -14.38 11.08 4.70
C ASN A 19 -14.47 12.52 5.26
N GLY A 20 -13.33 13.16 5.52
CA GLY A 20 -13.26 14.52 6.08
C GLY A 20 -13.39 14.60 7.61
N GLU A 21 -13.55 13.48 8.31
CA GLU A 21 -13.64 13.41 9.76
C GLU A 21 -12.39 12.78 10.39
N PHE A 22 -12.17 13.02 11.68
CA PHE A 22 -11.10 12.39 12.43
C PHE A 22 -11.59 11.08 13.05
N GLU A 23 -10.96 9.99 12.65
CA GLU A 23 -11.26 8.65 13.18
C GLU A 23 -9.98 8.00 13.72
N GLU A 24 -10.14 7.10 14.69
CA GLU A 24 -9.05 6.20 15.12
C GLU A 24 -9.19 4.88 14.38
N ILE A 25 -8.13 4.48 13.67
CA ILE A 25 -8.10 3.21 12.95
C ILE A 25 -6.93 2.36 13.40
N SER A 26 -7.15 1.05 13.42
CA SER A 26 -6.15 0.04 13.73
C SER A 26 -6.01 -0.94 12.58
N LEU A 27 -4.81 -1.51 12.38
CA LEU A 27 -4.61 -2.52 11.35
C LEU A 27 -5.57 -3.73 11.52
N SER A 28 -5.92 -4.07 12.76
CA SER A 28 -6.85 -5.14 13.10
C SER A 28 -8.28 -4.90 12.58
N ASP A 29 -8.67 -3.66 12.33
CA ASP A 29 -10.02 -3.32 11.84
C ASP A 29 -10.25 -3.83 10.41
N PHE A 30 -9.15 -4.17 9.72
CA PHE A 30 -9.14 -4.70 8.36
C PHE A 30 -8.83 -6.21 8.31
N ALA A 31 -8.91 -6.92 9.43
CA ALA A 31 -8.76 -8.38 9.46
C ALA A 31 -9.74 -9.06 8.49
N GLY A 32 -9.26 -10.07 7.77
CA GLY A 32 -10.04 -10.75 6.73
C GLY A 32 -10.01 -10.07 5.36
N LYS A 33 -9.41 -8.88 5.23
CA LYS A 33 -9.23 -8.17 3.96
C LYS A 33 -7.77 -8.03 3.59
N TYR A 34 -7.51 -7.89 2.30
CA TYR A 34 -6.22 -7.42 1.84
C TYR A 34 -6.04 -5.94 2.22
N VAL A 35 -4.83 -5.53 2.59
CA VAL A 35 -4.51 -4.13 2.89
C VAL A 35 -3.31 -3.69 2.07
N VAL A 36 -3.48 -2.59 1.33
CA VAL A 36 -2.39 -1.81 0.73
C VAL A 36 -2.14 -0.62 1.65
N LEU A 37 -1.06 -0.69 2.42
CA LEU A 37 -0.59 0.43 3.24
C LEU A 37 0.59 1.10 2.53
N PHE A 38 0.49 2.38 2.23
CA PHE A 38 1.57 3.11 1.61
C PHE A 38 1.91 4.40 2.36
N PHE A 39 3.21 4.59 2.58
CA PHE A 39 3.77 5.78 3.16
C PHE A 39 4.13 6.78 2.06
N TYR A 40 3.98 8.06 2.35
CA TYR A 40 4.48 9.15 1.52
C TYR A 40 5.24 10.16 2.39
N PRO A 41 6.24 10.87 1.82
CA PRO A 41 7.11 11.76 2.56
C PRO A 41 6.38 12.82 3.40
N LEU A 42 5.73 13.77 2.73
CA LEU A 42 5.18 14.97 3.38
C LEU A 42 3.94 15.47 2.64
N ASP A 43 2.99 16.00 3.42
CA ASP A 43 1.90 16.83 2.91
C ASP A 43 2.44 18.08 2.19
N PHE A 44 1.64 18.66 1.28
CA PHE A 44 1.95 19.91 0.55
C PHE A 44 3.26 19.88 -0.27
N THR A 45 3.67 18.70 -0.75
CA THR A 45 4.83 18.52 -1.63
C THR A 45 4.41 18.06 -3.05
N PHE A 46 5.36 17.63 -3.90
CA PHE A 46 5.14 17.54 -5.34
C PHE A 46 4.63 16.18 -5.84
N VAL A 47 5.34 15.09 -5.53
CA VAL A 47 4.97 13.74 -6.02
C VAL A 47 3.90 13.11 -5.13
N CYS A 48 3.89 13.42 -3.83
CA CYS A 48 2.94 12.87 -2.87
C CYS A 48 1.45 13.02 -3.28
N PRO A 49 0.95 14.20 -3.71
CA PRO A 49 -0.45 14.33 -4.09
C PRO A 49 -0.80 13.46 -5.30
N THR A 50 0.13 13.28 -6.25
CA THR A 50 -0.16 12.49 -7.46
C THR A 50 -0.40 11.02 -7.12
N GLU A 51 0.36 10.45 -6.18
CA GLU A 51 0.18 9.07 -5.73
C GLU A 51 -1.12 8.89 -4.95
N ILE A 52 -1.38 9.75 -3.96
CA ILE A 52 -2.56 9.66 -3.09
C ILE A 52 -3.84 9.82 -3.93
N ILE A 53 -3.86 10.78 -4.85
CA ILE A 53 -4.96 10.99 -5.79
C ILE A 53 -5.16 9.76 -6.68
N ALA A 54 -4.08 9.20 -7.25
CA ALA A 54 -4.20 8.05 -8.14
C ALA A 54 -4.79 6.82 -7.44
N PHE A 55 -4.39 6.54 -6.19
CA PHE A 55 -5.00 5.49 -5.39
C PHE A 55 -6.46 5.79 -5.01
N SER A 56 -6.74 7.03 -4.59
CA SER A 56 -8.10 7.45 -4.21
C SER A 56 -9.08 7.36 -5.38
N ASP A 57 -8.69 7.82 -6.57
CA ASP A 57 -9.54 7.81 -7.76
C ASP A 57 -9.82 6.38 -8.26
N ARG A 58 -8.87 5.45 -8.03
CA ARG A 58 -8.97 4.03 -8.41
C ARG A 58 -9.35 3.09 -7.27
N VAL A 59 -9.73 3.61 -6.10
CA VAL A 59 -10.01 2.79 -4.90
C VAL A 59 -11.09 1.73 -5.14
N ALA A 60 -12.05 2.01 -6.04
CA ALA A 60 -13.12 1.07 -6.40
C ALA A 60 -12.59 -0.23 -7.04
N GLU A 61 -11.43 -0.19 -7.72
CA GLU A 61 -10.79 -1.39 -8.27
C GLU A 61 -10.25 -2.29 -7.15
N PHE A 62 -9.70 -1.71 -6.08
CA PHE A 62 -9.25 -2.44 -4.89
C PHE A 62 -10.43 -2.97 -4.07
N GLN A 63 -11.49 -2.19 -3.90
CA GLN A 63 -12.68 -2.61 -3.17
C GLN A 63 -13.36 -3.83 -3.80
N LYS A 64 -13.39 -3.94 -5.12
CA LYS A 64 -13.90 -5.12 -5.84
C LYS A 64 -13.10 -6.40 -5.54
N LEU A 65 -11.86 -6.26 -5.11
CA LEU A 65 -10.96 -7.35 -4.71
C LEU A 65 -10.95 -7.57 -3.19
N ASP A 66 -11.90 -6.97 -2.45
CA ASP A 66 -11.92 -6.95 -0.99
C ASP A 66 -10.59 -6.48 -0.39
N THR A 67 -10.09 -5.37 -0.94
CA THR A 67 -8.82 -4.75 -0.56
C THR A 67 -9.04 -3.32 -0.09
N VAL A 68 -8.45 -2.99 1.05
CA VAL A 68 -8.43 -1.65 1.66
C VAL A 68 -7.14 -0.95 1.28
N VAL A 69 -7.20 0.34 0.98
CA VAL A 69 -6.04 1.18 0.66
C VAL A 69 -5.91 2.26 1.72
N LEU A 70 -4.72 2.40 2.31
CA LEU A 70 -4.41 3.33 3.38
C LEU A 70 -3.17 4.15 3.01
N ALA A 71 -3.27 5.48 3.06
CA ALA A 71 -2.14 6.39 2.96
C ALA A 71 -1.62 6.74 4.36
N ALA A 72 -0.32 6.96 4.52
CA ALA A 72 0.27 7.39 5.80
C ALA A 72 1.45 8.35 5.59
N SER A 73 1.56 9.37 6.44
CA SER A 73 2.81 10.13 6.59
C SER A 73 3.06 10.48 8.05
N CYS A 74 4.17 11.17 8.31
CA CYS A 74 4.53 11.66 9.64
C CYS A 74 3.85 13.00 10.00
N ASP A 75 2.98 13.53 9.14
CA ASP A 75 2.23 14.77 9.36
C ASP A 75 1.08 14.55 10.36
N SER A 76 0.48 15.66 10.81
CA SER A 76 -0.66 15.60 11.72
C SER A 76 -1.98 15.42 10.97
N LYS A 77 -2.99 14.84 11.62
CA LYS A 77 -4.35 14.76 11.07
C LYS A 77 -4.94 16.13 10.67
N PHE A 78 -4.52 17.21 11.31
CA PHE A 78 -4.95 18.57 10.96
C PHE A 78 -4.32 19.03 9.64
N SER A 79 -3.05 18.69 9.41
CA SER A 79 -2.36 18.91 8.14
C SER A 79 -3.05 18.16 7.01
N HIS A 80 -3.33 16.87 7.21
CA HIS A 80 -4.06 16.05 6.25
C HIS A 80 -5.43 16.66 5.89
N LEU A 81 -6.22 17.06 6.89
CA LEU A 81 -7.54 17.64 6.64
C LEU A 81 -7.44 18.97 5.89
N ALA A 82 -6.47 19.82 6.22
CA ALA A 82 -6.21 21.04 5.47
C ALA A 82 -5.84 20.75 4.00
N TRP A 83 -5.00 19.73 3.77
CA TRP A 83 -4.56 19.35 2.43
C TRP A 83 -5.66 18.69 1.59
N ILE A 84 -6.55 17.92 2.23
CA ILE A 84 -7.78 17.37 1.64
C ILE A 84 -8.74 18.50 1.23
N ASN A 85 -8.87 19.54 2.05
CA ASN A 85 -9.73 20.67 1.75
C ASN A 85 -9.15 21.61 0.66
N GLN A 86 -7.85 21.51 0.36
CA GLN A 86 -7.22 22.30 -0.70
C GLN A 86 -7.57 21.73 -2.09
N PRO A 87 -7.94 22.58 -3.07
CA PRO A 87 -8.22 22.13 -4.43
C PRO A 87 -7.01 21.48 -5.10
N ARG A 88 -7.25 20.44 -5.92
CA ARG A 88 -6.20 19.75 -6.69
C ARG A 88 -5.42 20.68 -7.63
N VAL A 89 -6.09 21.69 -8.19
CA VAL A 89 -5.47 22.71 -9.07
C VAL A 89 -4.44 23.59 -8.34
N GLU A 90 -4.51 23.64 -7.01
CA GLU A 90 -3.56 24.34 -6.15
C GLU A 90 -2.54 23.38 -5.50
N GLY A 91 -2.47 22.11 -5.95
CA GLY A 91 -1.61 21.09 -5.34
C GLY A 91 -2.18 20.44 -4.08
N GLY A 92 -3.46 20.63 -3.79
CA GLY A 92 -4.19 19.90 -2.76
C GLY A 92 -4.61 18.49 -3.19
N LEU A 93 -5.25 17.74 -2.29
CA LEU A 93 -5.78 16.41 -2.60
C LEU A 93 -7.21 16.46 -3.14
N GLY A 94 -8.01 17.44 -2.69
CA GLY A 94 -9.46 17.41 -2.84
C GLY A 94 -10.11 16.25 -2.07
N GLU A 95 -11.36 15.91 -2.40
CA GLU A 95 -12.08 14.82 -1.77
C GLU A 95 -11.32 13.48 -1.89
N MET A 96 -11.02 12.87 -0.73
CA MET A 96 -10.30 11.60 -0.62
C MET A 96 -11.23 10.46 -0.21
N LYS A 97 -11.10 9.33 -0.90
CA LYS A 97 -11.90 8.11 -0.69
C LYS A 97 -11.12 7.00 0.04
N ILE A 98 -9.91 7.33 0.48
CA ILE A 98 -9.03 6.46 1.26
C ILE A 98 -8.68 7.15 2.58
N PRO A 99 -8.52 6.40 3.68
CA PRO A 99 -7.99 6.95 4.93
C PRO A 99 -6.58 7.51 4.76
N VAL A 100 -6.31 8.67 5.38
CA VAL A 100 -4.97 9.26 5.46
C VAL A 100 -4.53 9.27 6.94
N ILE A 101 -3.59 8.39 7.27
CA ILE A 101 -3.10 8.11 8.63
C ILE A 101 -2.02 9.12 9.04
N ALA A 102 -2.20 9.70 10.22
CA ALA A 102 -1.23 10.59 10.86
C ALA A 102 -0.30 9.81 11.81
N ASP A 103 0.92 9.49 11.37
CA ASP A 103 1.98 8.94 12.22
C ASP A 103 2.86 10.04 12.82
N ILE A 104 2.25 10.95 13.58
CA ILE A 104 2.97 12.08 14.18
C ILE A 104 4.15 11.62 15.08
N THR A 105 4.02 10.42 15.67
CA THR A 105 5.05 9.83 16.54
C THR A 105 6.18 9.13 15.78
N LYS A 106 6.06 8.98 14.46
CA LYS A 106 7.00 8.29 13.57
C LYS A 106 7.19 6.81 13.93
N LYS A 107 6.30 6.24 14.74
CA LYS A 107 6.41 4.88 15.25
C LYS A 107 5.99 3.87 14.20
N ILE A 108 4.96 4.19 13.41
CA ILE A 108 4.47 3.32 12.35
C ILE A 108 5.53 3.28 11.24
N ALA A 109 6.00 4.42 10.75
CA ALA A 109 7.05 4.52 9.74
C ALA A 109 8.31 3.76 10.17
N ARG A 110 8.74 3.89 11.43
CA ARG A 110 9.88 3.15 11.98
C ARG A 110 9.63 1.65 12.07
N ASN A 111 8.45 1.23 12.54
CA ASN A 111 8.08 -0.18 12.62
C ASN A 111 7.97 -0.83 11.23
N TYR A 112 7.59 -0.06 10.21
CA TYR A 112 7.57 -0.50 8.82
C TYR A 112 8.92 -0.33 8.13
N GLY A 113 9.93 0.24 8.80
CA GLY A 113 11.30 0.37 8.28
C GLY A 113 11.46 1.37 7.14
N VAL A 114 10.58 2.37 7.08
CA VAL A 114 10.56 3.37 6.01
C VAL A 114 10.94 4.76 6.49
N LEU A 115 11.09 4.98 7.80
CA LEU A 115 11.54 6.26 8.34
C LEU A 115 13.02 6.49 7.98
N ILE A 116 13.32 7.67 7.44
CA ILE A 116 14.69 8.15 7.27
C ILE A 116 15.20 8.59 8.64
N GLU A 117 16.23 7.92 9.15
CA GLU A 117 16.77 8.14 10.51
C GLU A 117 18.04 9.00 10.53
N ASP A 118 18.56 9.40 9.36
CA ASP A 118 19.73 10.27 9.22
C ASP A 118 19.70 11.11 7.93
N GLY A 119 20.56 12.12 7.85
CA GLY A 119 20.71 12.98 6.66
C GLY A 119 19.75 14.18 6.64
N GLU A 120 19.63 14.80 5.47
CA GLU A 120 18.83 16.04 5.30
C GLU A 120 17.32 15.81 5.40
N ASP A 121 16.86 14.60 5.07
CA ASP A 121 15.45 14.19 5.09
C ASP A 121 15.07 13.43 6.38
N GLU A 122 15.87 13.53 7.45
CA GLU A 122 15.62 12.85 8.73
C GLU A 122 14.19 13.14 9.26
N GLY A 123 13.48 12.09 9.65
CA GLY A 123 12.12 12.17 10.20
C GLY A 123 11.00 12.05 9.16
N VAL A 124 11.34 11.93 7.88
CA VAL A 124 10.42 11.74 6.76
C VAL A 124 10.44 10.26 6.35
N PRO A 125 9.31 9.64 5.98
CA PRO A 125 9.33 8.28 5.45
C PRO A 125 9.69 8.27 3.95
N PHE A 126 10.44 7.25 3.52
CA PHE A 126 10.53 6.86 2.12
C PHE A 126 9.15 6.53 1.54
N ARG A 127 9.06 6.40 0.21
CA ARG A 127 7.86 5.95 -0.50
C ARG A 127 7.69 4.43 -0.38
N GLY A 128 7.47 3.97 0.86
CA GLY A 128 7.25 2.56 1.17
C GLY A 128 5.81 2.13 0.94
N LEU A 129 5.59 0.96 0.35
CA LEU A 129 4.27 0.36 0.14
C LEU A 129 4.31 -1.11 0.54
N PHE A 130 3.26 -1.54 1.24
CA PHE A 130 3.11 -2.87 1.81
C PHE A 130 1.80 -3.46 1.35
N ILE A 131 1.84 -4.70 0.83
CA ILE A 131 0.64 -5.51 0.61
C ILE A 131 0.58 -6.53 1.74
N ILE A 132 -0.52 -6.52 2.48
CA ILE A 132 -0.77 -7.34 3.66
C ILE A 132 -1.98 -8.23 3.37
N SER A 133 -1.86 -9.53 3.65
CA SER A 133 -2.93 -10.51 3.42
C SER A 133 -4.04 -10.43 4.48
N PRO A 134 -5.19 -11.10 4.26
CA PRO A 134 -6.31 -11.19 5.21
C PRO A 134 -5.92 -11.67 6.61
N GLU A 135 -4.88 -12.50 6.71
CA GLU A 135 -4.33 -13.04 7.95
C GLU A 135 -3.34 -12.08 8.63
N GLY A 136 -3.16 -10.87 8.08
CA GLY A 136 -2.24 -9.87 8.58
C GLY A 136 -0.77 -10.16 8.24
N ILE A 137 -0.48 -10.96 7.21
CA ILE A 137 0.90 -11.30 6.82
C ILE A 137 1.38 -10.37 5.70
N VAL A 138 2.59 -9.81 5.84
CA VAL A 138 3.20 -9.01 4.77
C VAL A 138 3.56 -9.91 3.59
N ARG A 139 3.00 -9.62 2.41
CA ARG A 139 3.19 -10.36 1.16
C ARG A 139 4.18 -9.68 0.21
N HIS A 140 4.22 -8.35 0.25
CA HIS A 140 5.06 -7.57 -0.64
C HIS A 140 5.47 -6.24 0.00
N ILE A 141 6.66 -5.78 -0.36
CA ILE A 141 7.22 -4.49 0.04
C ILE A 141 7.84 -3.84 -1.20
N THR A 142 7.44 -2.61 -1.51
CA THR A 142 8.16 -1.72 -2.44
C THR A 142 8.64 -0.51 -1.66
N ILE A 143 9.90 -0.08 -1.85
CA ILE A 143 10.40 1.18 -1.29
C ILE A 143 11.05 1.94 -2.42
N ASN A 144 10.46 3.07 -2.81
CA ASN A 144 11.08 4.01 -3.72
C ASN A 144 11.79 5.12 -2.95
N ASP A 145 12.87 5.62 -3.54
CA ASP A 145 13.46 6.89 -3.15
C ASP A 145 12.48 8.05 -3.40
N LEU A 146 12.72 9.20 -2.77
CA LEU A 146 11.84 10.37 -2.77
C LEU A 146 11.44 10.91 -4.16
N PRO A 147 12.31 10.95 -5.20
CA PRO A 147 11.95 11.60 -6.46
C PRO A 147 11.07 10.75 -7.40
N VAL A 148 10.84 9.45 -7.11
CA VAL A 148 10.17 8.53 -8.04
C VAL A 148 8.86 7.97 -7.45
N GLY A 149 7.73 8.36 -8.03
CA GLY A 149 6.40 7.84 -7.66
C GLY A 149 6.21 6.36 -8.03
N ARG A 150 5.23 5.72 -7.38
CA ARG A 150 4.84 4.32 -7.57
C ARG A 150 3.78 4.16 -8.67
N SER A 151 3.58 2.92 -9.09
CA SER A 151 2.57 2.54 -10.08
C SER A 151 1.35 1.87 -9.42
N VAL A 152 0.16 2.45 -9.59
CA VAL A 152 -1.09 1.86 -9.09
C VAL A 152 -1.43 0.57 -9.84
N ASP A 153 -1.12 0.48 -11.14
CA ASP A 153 -1.35 -0.71 -11.95
C ASP A 153 -0.55 -1.91 -11.47
N GLU A 154 0.72 -1.69 -11.10
CA GLU A 154 1.55 -2.77 -10.57
C GLU A 154 1.04 -3.25 -9.20
N VAL A 155 0.60 -2.33 -8.35
CA VAL A 155 0.03 -2.69 -7.05
C VAL A 155 -1.26 -3.48 -7.22
N LEU A 156 -2.12 -3.09 -8.15
CA LEU A 156 -3.35 -3.84 -8.49
C LEU A 156 -3.02 -5.24 -9.02
N ARG A 157 -2.04 -5.36 -9.93
CA ARG A 157 -1.56 -6.63 -10.48
C ARG A 157 -1.04 -7.55 -9.39
N LEU A 158 -0.26 -7.01 -8.45
CA LEU A 158 0.29 -7.78 -7.32
C LEU A 158 -0.81 -8.26 -6.36
N VAL A 159 -1.79 -7.41 -6.03
CA VAL A 159 -2.95 -7.81 -5.22
C VAL A 159 -3.72 -8.96 -5.90
N GLN A 160 -4.00 -8.84 -7.20
CA GLN A 160 -4.66 -9.89 -7.98
C GLN A 160 -3.84 -11.19 -8.00
N ALA A 161 -2.52 -11.09 -8.15
CA ALA A 161 -1.63 -12.25 -8.16
C ALA A 161 -1.65 -12.98 -6.82
N PHE A 162 -1.51 -12.26 -5.70
CA PHE A 162 -1.53 -12.90 -4.38
C PHE A 162 -2.89 -13.55 -4.08
N LYS A 163 -4.00 -12.86 -4.40
CA LYS A 163 -5.33 -13.46 -4.27
C LYS A 163 -5.48 -14.73 -5.11
N TYR A 164 -5.00 -14.72 -6.35
CA TYR A 164 -5.03 -15.92 -7.20
C TYR A 164 -4.27 -17.08 -6.56
N THR A 165 -3.04 -16.84 -6.09
CA THR A 165 -2.22 -17.88 -5.45
C THR A 165 -2.84 -18.41 -4.16
N ASP A 166 -3.51 -17.56 -3.38
CA ASP A 166 -4.18 -17.97 -2.14
C ASP A 166 -5.41 -18.85 -2.42
N GLU A 167 -6.16 -18.55 -3.49
CA GLU A 167 -7.37 -19.29 -3.87
C GLU A 167 -7.07 -20.61 -4.58
N HIS A 168 -6.02 -20.67 -5.41
CA HIS A 168 -5.77 -21.81 -6.30
C HIS A 168 -4.60 -22.70 -5.87
N GLY A 169 -3.67 -22.21 -5.03
CA GLY A 169 -2.46 -22.95 -4.65
C GLY A 169 -1.45 -23.12 -5.80
N GLU A 170 -1.61 -22.38 -6.90
CA GLU A 170 -0.65 -22.27 -7.99
C GLU A 170 0.25 -21.05 -7.81
N VAL A 171 1.27 -20.91 -8.65
CA VAL A 171 2.18 -19.75 -8.67
C VAL A 171 2.02 -18.93 -9.95
N CYS A 172 2.17 -17.61 -9.79
CA CYS A 172 2.08 -16.65 -10.89
C CYS A 172 3.48 -16.38 -11.49
N PRO A 173 3.69 -16.57 -12.80
CA PRO A 173 4.94 -16.25 -13.49
C PRO A 173 5.27 -14.74 -13.52
N ALA A 174 6.47 -14.42 -14.02
CA ALA A 174 6.89 -13.04 -14.24
C ALA A 174 5.93 -12.29 -15.17
N GLY A 175 5.49 -11.10 -14.76
CA GLY A 175 4.55 -10.28 -15.53
C GLY A 175 3.12 -10.84 -15.60
N TRP A 176 2.77 -11.82 -14.75
CA TRP A 176 1.42 -12.39 -14.75
C TRP A 176 0.33 -11.33 -14.55
N THR A 177 -0.74 -11.46 -15.31
CA THR A 177 -1.97 -10.66 -15.25
C THR A 177 -3.19 -11.61 -15.25
N PRO A 178 -4.37 -11.16 -14.79
CA PRO A 178 -5.56 -12.01 -14.76
C PRO A 178 -5.85 -12.67 -16.11
N GLY A 179 -6.01 -14.00 -16.10
CA GLY A 179 -6.24 -14.82 -17.30
C GLY A 179 -4.96 -15.35 -17.96
N ALA A 180 -3.78 -14.89 -17.55
CA ALA A 180 -2.51 -15.44 -18.05
C ALA A 180 -2.22 -16.83 -17.44
N PRO A 181 -1.48 -17.69 -18.16
CA PRO A 181 -1.13 -19.03 -17.68
C PRO A 181 -0.35 -18.99 -16.35
N THR A 182 -0.63 -19.98 -15.50
CA THR A 182 -0.03 -20.18 -14.18
C THR A 182 0.67 -21.52 -14.11
N MET A 183 1.38 -21.76 -13.00
CA MET A 183 2.20 -22.96 -12.83
C MET A 183 1.91 -23.64 -11.50
N VAL A 184 1.78 -24.95 -11.52
CA VAL A 184 1.73 -25.75 -10.29
C VAL A 184 3.13 -25.84 -9.70
N ASP A 185 3.27 -25.56 -8.40
CA ASP A 185 4.54 -25.65 -7.66
C ASP A 185 4.92 -27.11 -7.37
N ASP A 186 5.18 -27.86 -8.44
CA ASP A 186 5.63 -29.24 -8.42
C ASP A 186 6.53 -29.52 -9.64
N VAL A 187 7.62 -30.26 -9.42
CA VAL A 187 8.66 -30.50 -10.45
C VAL A 187 8.12 -31.23 -11.68
N VAL A 188 7.11 -32.08 -11.52
CA VAL A 188 6.53 -32.85 -12.64
C VAL A 188 5.40 -32.07 -13.29
N LYS A 189 4.48 -31.51 -12.51
CA LYS A 189 3.29 -30.80 -13.01
C LYS A 189 3.64 -29.47 -13.69
N SER A 190 4.67 -28.76 -13.21
CA SER A 190 5.16 -27.51 -13.83
C SER A 190 5.58 -27.67 -15.30
N LYS A 191 5.95 -28.89 -15.74
CA LYS A 191 6.31 -29.16 -17.15
C LYS A 191 5.17 -28.85 -18.13
N ALA A 192 3.91 -28.89 -17.69
CA ALA A 192 2.78 -28.50 -18.52
C ALA A 192 2.84 -27.01 -18.89
N TYR A 193 3.14 -26.16 -17.91
CA TYR A 193 3.36 -24.73 -18.13
C TYR A 193 4.52 -24.50 -19.09
N PHE A 194 5.72 -25.04 -18.80
CA PHE A 194 6.90 -24.79 -19.62
C PHE A 194 6.76 -25.23 -21.09
N LYS A 195 6.03 -26.33 -21.36
CA LYS A 195 5.70 -26.79 -22.72
C LYS A 195 4.68 -25.91 -23.44
N SER A 196 3.85 -25.17 -22.72
CA SER A 196 2.85 -24.27 -23.33
C SER A 196 3.44 -22.91 -23.71
N GLN A 197 4.58 -22.54 -23.12
CA GLN A 197 5.22 -21.23 -23.30
C GLN A 197 6.42 -21.26 -24.26
N ASN A 198 6.79 -22.44 -24.78
CA ASN A 198 7.93 -22.67 -25.70
C ASN A 198 7.54 -23.71 -26.75
#